data_AF-A0A842II69-F1
#
_entry.id   AF-A0A842II69-F1
#
_cell.length_a   1.000
_cell.length_b   1.000
_cell.length_c   1.000
_cell.angle_alpha   90.00
_cell.angle_beta   90.00
_cell.angle_gamma   90.00
#
_symmetry.space_group_name_H-M   'P 1'
#
loop_
_entity.id
_entity.type
_entity.pdbx_description
1 polymer ?
#
loop_
_entity_poly.entity_id
_entity_poly.type
_entity_poly.pdbx_seq_one_letter_code
_entity_poly.pdbx_strand_id
1 'polypeptide(L)'
;MKKQVDIFTSLTRISDLAHRPFEVEILPREQWANGDYVVCEIEDAGGNSLQLELSNGRMRGVIGGEWVVGAFGIRYATLEATGRWDAISDDLKMHVLTGAGLFGKLTSKSVFLPPLMQGVYRGHAMRQGRKLTMSDFVGEVPDRPFELPVILFFGTSMSAGKTTSARIVTHLFKSAGYRVIGGKLAGAGRYKDILAMKDVGAVAVFDFVDVGLPSSICPVAEYCKRLRGLLNRMAAVDADVAVVEIGASPLEPYNGSVAIKLLGEQIRFSILSASDPYAVRGLMHAFGRRPDLVTGVASNTLAGVELVKRLCSVPAINLINPSNMPELRRMLRKATGLAV
;
A
#
# COMPACT_ATOMS: atom_id res chain seq x y z
N MET A 1 -8.37 36.59 6.37
CA MET A 1 -8.92 35.53 5.51
C MET A 1 -8.32 34.20 5.95
N LYS A 2 -9.11 33.25 6.47
CA LYS A 2 -8.62 31.87 6.66
C LYS A 2 -8.35 31.29 5.27
N LYS A 3 -7.07 31.08 4.89
CA LYS A 3 -6.72 30.48 3.61
C LYS A 3 -7.34 29.07 3.57
N GLN A 4 -8.13 28.80 2.54
CA GLN A 4 -8.81 27.52 2.36
C GLN A 4 -7.80 26.47 1.87
N VAL A 5 -7.92 25.22 2.32
CA VAL A 5 -7.10 24.12 1.80
C VAL A 5 -7.48 23.85 0.34
N ASP A 6 -6.47 23.69 -0.51
CA ASP A 6 -6.64 23.50 -1.95
C ASP A 6 -6.75 22.01 -2.35
N ILE A 7 -6.04 21.12 -1.64
CA ILE A 7 -5.93 19.69 -2.01
C ILE A 7 -6.15 18.76 -0.82
N PHE A 8 -7.04 17.78 -1.00
CA PHE A 8 -7.22 16.63 -0.11
C PHE A 8 -6.65 15.37 -0.78
N THR A 9 -5.61 14.82 -0.17
CA THR A 9 -4.88 13.64 -0.71
C THR A 9 -5.55 12.33 -0.34
N SER A 10 -5.12 11.21 -0.93
CA SER A 10 -5.75 9.90 -0.74
C SER A 10 -5.59 9.29 0.66
N LEU A 11 -4.67 9.80 1.50
CA LEU A 11 -4.65 9.47 2.93
C LEU A 11 -5.81 10.10 3.72
N THR A 12 -6.47 11.12 3.15
CA THR A 12 -7.66 11.75 3.74
C THR A 12 -8.98 11.06 3.35
N ARG A 13 -8.94 10.04 2.48
CA ARG A 13 -10.16 9.45 1.87
C ARG A 13 -11.14 8.80 2.84
N ILE A 14 -10.68 8.43 4.04
CA ILE A 14 -11.52 7.87 5.10
C ILE A 14 -12.18 8.97 5.95
N SER A 15 -11.76 10.21 5.80
CA SER A 15 -12.17 11.34 6.64
C SER A 15 -13.25 12.19 5.99
N ASP A 16 -13.90 13.02 6.81
CA ASP A 16 -14.87 14.03 6.34
C ASP A 16 -14.23 15.40 6.03
N LEU A 17 -12.90 15.51 6.02
CA LEU A 17 -12.17 16.79 5.95
C LEU A 17 -12.47 17.62 4.70
N ALA A 18 -12.79 16.97 3.57
CA ALA A 18 -13.16 17.65 2.33
C ALA A 18 -14.59 18.23 2.36
N HIS A 19 -15.41 17.81 3.33
CA HIS A 19 -16.85 18.11 3.38
C HIS A 19 -17.25 18.85 4.67
N ARG A 20 -16.45 18.77 5.73
CA ARG A 20 -16.71 19.42 7.00
C ARG A 20 -15.56 20.34 7.40
N PRO A 21 -15.87 21.54 7.92
CA PRO A 21 -14.85 22.49 8.31
C PRO A 21 -13.97 21.95 9.45
N PHE A 22 -12.73 22.42 9.45
CA PHE A 22 -11.74 22.22 10.49
C PHE A 22 -10.87 23.47 10.56
N GLU A 23 -10.20 23.66 11.69
CA GLU A 23 -9.23 24.73 11.89
C GLU A 23 -7.82 24.20 11.68
N VAL A 24 -6.87 25.10 11.39
CA VAL A 24 -5.46 24.73 11.21
C VAL A 24 -4.69 25.39 12.32
N GLU A 25 -4.12 24.59 13.22
CA GLU A 25 -3.38 25.10 14.38
C GLU A 25 -2.00 24.47 14.47
N ILE A 26 -1.01 25.30 14.79
CA ILE A 26 0.34 24.83 15.07
C ILE A 26 0.35 24.24 16.48
N LEU A 27 0.50 22.92 16.56
CA LEU A 27 0.71 22.22 17.81
C LEU A 27 2.20 22.09 18.14
N PRO A 28 2.58 22.06 19.43
CA PRO A 28 3.96 21.82 19.83
C PRO A 28 4.37 20.37 19.54
N ARG A 29 5.69 20.12 19.41
CA ARG A 29 6.23 18.87 18.84
C ARG A 29 5.87 17.62 19.63
N GLU A 30 5.78 17.74 20.95
CA GLU A 30 5.37 16.67 21.85
C GLU A 30 3.94 16.17 21.60
N GLN A 31 3.11 16.94 20.89
CA GLN A 31 1.76 16.54 20.50
C GLN A 31 1.68 15.92 19.11
N TRP A 32 2.76 15.91 18.33
CA TRP A 32 2.76 15.34 16.99
C TRP A 32 2.80 13.81 17.06
N ALA A 33 2.05 13.14 16.19
CA ALA A 33 2.00 11.69 16.14
C ALA A 33 1.83 11.17 14.70
N ASN A 34 2.20 9.90 14.52
CA ASN A 34 1.91 9.14 13.31
C ASN A 34 0.38 9.09 13.06
N GLY A 35 -0.05 9.39 11.84
CA GLY A 35 -1.47 9.38 11.47
C GLY A 35 -2.24 10.66 11.83
N ASP A 36 -1.56 11.71 12.30
CA ASP A 36 -2.17 13.03 12.43
C ASP A 36 -2.46 13.63 11.05
N TYR A 37 -3.65 14.23 10.88
CA TYR A 37 -3.94 15.01 9.68
C TYR A 37 -3.32 16.41 9.80
N VAL A 38 -2.49 16.77 8.82
CA VAL A 38 -1.74 18.03 8.83
C VAL A 38 -1.83 18.74 7.49
N VAL A 39 -1.60 20.05 7.53
CA VAL A 39 -1.57 20.92 6.35
C VAL A 39 -0.13 21.25 5.99
N CYS A 40 0.20 21.02 4.72
CA CYS A 40 1.46 21.38 4.08
C CYS A 40 1.24 22.53 3.10
N GLU A 41 2.01 23.60 3.18
CA GLU A 41 2.12 24.55 2.07
C GLU A 41 3.25 24.14 1.14
N ILE A 42 2.95 23.89 -0.13
CA ILE A 42 3.96 23.47 -1.12
C ILE A 42 4.87 24.64 -1.47
N GLU A 43 6.18 24.47 -1.24
CA GLU A 43 7.21 25.43 -1.64
C GLU A 43 7.89 25.00 -2.95
N ASP A 44 8.11 23.69 -3.12
CA ASP A 44 8.74 23.10 -4.29
C ASP A 44 7.90 21.91 -4.77
N ALA A 45 7.44 21.97 -6.03
CA ALA A 45 6.68 20.91 -6.66
C ALA A 45 7.50 19.61 -6.87
N GLY A 46 8.83 19.68 -6.74
CA GLY A 46 9.75 18.59 -7.02
C GLY A 46 9.85 18.30 -8.51
N GLY A 47 10.31 17.09 -8.86
CA GLY A 47 10.37 16.66 -10.26
C GLY A 47 8.99 16.26 -10.82
N ASN A 48 8.84 16.33 -12.16
CA ASN A 48 7.58 16.08 -12.88
C ASN A 48 6.97 14.67 -12.73
N SER A 49 7.62 13.75 -12.01
CA SER A 49 7.19 12.35 -11.89
C SER A 49 6.21 12.09 -10.74
N LEU A 50 6.23 12.90 -9.67
CA LEU A 50 5.40 12.68 -8.50
C LEU A 50 4.19 13.61 -8.53
N GLN A 51 3.04 13.04 -8.92
CA GLN A 51 1.75 13.70 -8.77
C GLN A 51 1.13 13.37 -7.41
N LEU A 52 0.31 14.27 -6.90
CA LEU A 52 -0.56 14.00 -5.75
C LEU A 52 -1.74 13.14 -6.19
N GLU A 53 -2.03 12.14 -5.37
CA GLU A 53 -3.18 11.26 -5.50
C GLU A 53 -4.30 11.84 -4.64
N LEU A 54 -5.40 12.25 -5.27
CA LEU A 54 -6.55 12.83 -4.60
C LEU A 54 -7.34 11.76 -3.83
N SER A 55 -8.26 12.19 -2.95
CA SER A 55 -9.15 11.29 -2.19
C SER A 55 -9.93 10.29 -3.05
N ASN A 56 -10.21 10.62 -4.30
CA ASN A 56 -10.88 9.74 -5.27
C ASN A 56 -9.92 8.88 -6.13
N GLY A 57 -8.61 8.96 -5.89
CA GLY A 57 -7.59 8.21 -6.64
C GLY A 57 -7.08 8.88 -7.91
N ARG A 58 -7.67 10.01 -8.35
CA ARG A 58 -7.16 10.75 -9.50
C ARG A 58 -5.79 11.36 -9.17
N MET A 59 -4.87 11.31 -10.13
CA MET A 59 -3.57 11.97 -10.02
C MET A 59 -3.65 13.43 -10.49
N ARG A 60 -3.01 14.35 -9.77
CA ARG A 60 -3.01 15.79 -10.02
C ARG A 60 -1.62 16.38 -9.75
N GLY A 61 -1.18 17.31 -10.59
CA GLY A 61 -0.02 18.15 -10.28
C GLY A 61 -0.30 19.12 -9.12
N VAL A 62 0.73 19.90 -8.75
CA VAL A 62 0.63 20.95 -7.72
C VAL A 62 1.10 22.29 -8.27
N ILE A 63 0.62 23.35 -7.65
CA ILE A 63 1.06 24.72 -7.86
C ILE A 63 1.73 25.20 -6.57
N GLY A 64 2.85 25.92 -6.69
CA GLY A 64 3.53 26.52 -5.53
C GLY A 64 2.59 27.42 -4.73
N GLY A 65 2.63 27.30 -3.40
CA GLY A 65 1.75 28.00 -2.47
C GLY A 65 0.42 27.32 -2.18
N GLU A 66 0.08 26.20 -2.86
CA GLU A 66 -1.12 25.42 -2.53
C GLU A 66 -0.99 24.75 -1.15
N TRP A 67 -2.11 24.71 -0.42
CA TRP A 67 -2.24 24.04 0.85
C TRP A 67 -2.81 22.64 0.65
N VAL A 68 -2.08 21.64 1.13
CA VAL A 68 -2.36 20.22 0.93
C VAL A 68 -2.58 19.55 2.28
N VAL A 69 -3.71 18.86 2.43
CA VAL A 69 -3.97 18.01 3.58
C VAL A 69 -3.54 16.58 3.26
N GLY A 70 -2.79 16.02 4.20
CA GLY A 70 -2.31 14.64 4.20
C GLY A 70 -2.09 14.19 5.63
N ALA A 71 -1.34 13.11 5.83
CA ALA A 71 -1.09 12.57 7.15
C ALA A 71 0.41 12.43 7.42
N PHE A 72 0.81 12.67 8.66
CA PHE A 72 2.14 12.30 9.12
C PHE A 72 2.33 10.80 9.07
N GLY A 73 3.51 10.37 8.63
CA GLY A 73 3.90 8.98 8.81
C GLY A 73 5.33 8.66 8.41
N ILE A 74 5.60 7.36 8.34
CA ILE A 74 6.94 6.82 8.08
C ILE A 74 6.93 6.07 6.76
N ARG A 75 7.93 6.38 5.93
CA ARG A 75 8.26 5.64 4.71
C ARG A 75 9.67 5.10 4.85
N TYR A 76 9.86 3.81 4.58
CA TYR A 76 11.17 3.16 4.62
C TYR A 76 11.31 2.21 3.42
N ALA A 77 11.45 2.77 2.22
CA ALA A 77 11.53 2.00 0.98
C ALA A 77 12.98 1.67 0.60
N THR A 78 13.23 0.43 0.19
CA THR A 78 14.56 -0.05 -0.24
C THR A 78 15.01 0.47 -1.62
N LEU A 79 14.09 0.80 -2.52
CA LEU A 79 14.39 1.26 -3.89
C LEU A 79 14.12 2.75 -4.15
N GLU A 80 13.33 3.40 -3.29
CA GLU A 80 12.87 4.78 -3.51
C GLU A 80 13.43 5.71 -2.45
N ALA A 81 12.61 6.11 -1.48
CA ALA A 81 12.97 7.06 -0.45
C ALA A 81 12.58 6.58 0.95
N THR A 82 13.35 7.02 1.94
CA THR A 82 13.06 6.87 3.35
C THR A 82 12.81 8.24 3.98
N GLY A 83 11.87 8.31 4.90
CA GLY A 83 11.56 9.53 5.61
C GLY A 83 10.55 9.30 6.72
N ARG A 84 10.51 10.23 7.67
CA ARG A 84 9.70 10.08 8.88
C ARG A 84 9.28 11.43 9.45
N TRP A 85 8.06 11.48 9.96
CA TRP A 85 7.44 12.71 10.47
C TRP A 85 8.16 13.28 11.70
N ASP A 86 8.67 12.42 12.57
CA ASP A 86 9.39 12.76 13.80
C ASP A 86 10.83 13.24 13.55
N ALA A 87 11.31 13.18 12.30
CA ALA A 87 12.58 13.79 11.89
C ALA A 87 12.41 15.19 11.26
N ILE A 88 11.20 15.75 11.22
CA ILE A 88 10.98 17.13 10.75
C ILE A 88 11.69 18.09 11.68
N SER A 89 12.68 18.82 11.16
CA SER A 89 13.52 19.81 11.86
C SER A 89 12.75 21.08 12.23
N ASP A 90 13.36 21.95 13.03
CA ASP A 90 12.76 23.20 13.52
C ASP A 90 12.40 24.20 12.41
N ASP A 91 12.96 24.03 11.21
CA ASP A 91 12.56 24.74 9.99
C ASP A 91 11.15 24.37 9.47
N LEU A 92 10.50 23.37 10.10
CA LEU A 92 9.16 22.86 9.75
C LEU A 92 9.06 22.33 8.31
N LYS A 93 10.20 22.13 7.64
CA LYS A 93 10.24 21.63 6.27
C LYS A 93 10.01 20.12 6.23
N MET A 94 9.07 19.73 5.39
CA MET A 94 8.69 18.33 5.19
C MET A 94 8.54 18.01 3.70
N HIS A 95 8.55 16.73 3.39
CA HIS A 95 8.44 16.20 2.05
C HIS A 95 7.16 15.39 1.90
N VAL A 96 6.65 15.36 0.68
CA VAL A 96 5.61 14.43 0.25
C VAL A 96 6.28 13.08 -0.03
N LEU A 97 6.39 12.25 1.01
CA LEU A 97 7.07 10.96 0.94
C LEU A 97 6.33 9.98 0.03
N THR A 98 5.02 10.12 -0.14
CA THR A 98 4.25 9.43 -1.18
C THR A 98 3.20 10.37 -1.77
N GLY A 99 2.84 10.16 -3.04
CA GLY A 99 1.78 10.94 -3.69
C GLY A 99 0.42 10.89 -2.97
N ALA A 100 0.21 9.92 -2.07
CA ALA A 100 -0.98 9.85 -1.23
C ALA A 100 -1.06 10.92 -0.13
N GLY A 101 -0.07 11.82 -0.03
CA GLY A 101 0.00 12.83 1.02
C GLY A 101 0.60 12.31 2.32
N LEU A 102 1.53 11.34 2.23
CA LEU A 102 2.31 10.92 3.39
C LEU A 102 3.41 11.95 3.65
N PHE A 103 3.35 12.66 4.77
CA PHE A 103 4.29 13.73 5.09
C PHE A 103 5.33 13.30 6.13
N GLY A 104 6.58 13.73 5.91
CA GLY A 104 7.69 13.56 6.83
C GLY A 104 8.98 14.21 6.32
N LYS A 105 10.04 14.22 7.11
CA LYS A 105 11.37 14.64 6.62
C LYS A 105 11.94 13.51 5.77
N LEU A 106 12.40 13.84 4.57
CA LEU A 106 13.21 12.95 3.75
C LEU A 106 14.56 12.71 4.45
N THR A 107 14.86 11.46 4.76
CA THR A 107 16.12 11.06 5.41
C THR A 107 17.12 10.47 4.43
N SER A 108 16.64 9.75 3.40
CA SER A 108 17.47 9.23 2.32
C SER A 108 16.63 9.02 1.06
N LYS A 109 17.27 9.07 -0.11
CA LYS A 109 16.65 8.75 -1.40
C LYS A 109 17.62 8.05 -2.33
N SER A 110 17.08 7.19 -3.19
CA SER A 110 17.78 6.64 -4.34
C SER A 110 18.28 7.75 -5.26
N VAL A 111 19.48 7.58 -5.81
CA VAL A 111 20.08 8.49 -6.80
C VAL A 111 19.25 8.58 -8.08
N PHE A 112 18.45 7.56 -8.37
CA PHE A 112 17.57 7.51 -9.53
C PHE A 112 16.22 8.19 -9.30
N LEU A 113 15.92 8.60 -8.05
CA LEU A 113 14.67 9.29 -7.74
C LEU A 113 14.84 10.80 -7.97
N PRO A 114 13.94 11.43 -8.75
CA PRO A 114 13.95 12.88 -8.91
C PRO A 114 13.71 13.58 -7.56
N PRO A 115 13.94 14.91 -7.49
CA PRO A 115 13.59 15.68 -6.30
C PRO A 115 12.14 15.42 -5.87
N LEU A 116 11.95 15.16 -4.58
CA LEU A 116 10.63 14.98 -4.00
C LEU A 116 10.01 16.35 -3.74
N MET A 117 8.68 16.42 -3.90
CA MET A 117 7.91 17.60 -3.53
C MET A 117 8.14 17.95 -2.06
N GLN A 118 8.41 19.23 -1.80
CA GLN A 118 8.74 19.78 -0.49
C GLN A 118 7.78 20.92 -0.15
N GLY A 119 7.46 21.03 1.12
CA GLY A 119 6.68 22.13 1.65
C GLY A 119 6.95 22.35 3.12
N VAL A 120 6.19 23.27 3.70
CA VAL A 120 6.31 23.64 5.11
C VAL A 120 5.04 23.29 5.84
N TYR A 121 5.19 22.72 7.03
CA TYR A 121 4.07 22.45 7.92
C TYR A 121 3.37 23.76 8.34
N ARG A 122 2.04 23.79 8.24
CA ARG A 122 1.19 24.93 8.61
C ARG A 122 0.30 24.68 9.82
N GLY A 123 0.13 23.42 10.23
CA GLY A 123 -0.70 23.07 11.38
C GLY A 123 -1.32 21.69 11.26
N HIS A 124 -1.92 21.24 12.36
CA HIS A 124 -2.82 20.09 12.42
C HIS A 124 -4.22 20.51 12.00
N ALA A 125 -4.98 19.58 11.42
CA ALA A 125 -6.42 19.74 11.29
C ALA A 125 -7.06 19.60 12.68
N MET A 126 -7.84 20.59 13.09
CA MET A 126 -8.45 20.69 14.42
C MET A 126 -9.97 20.79 14.32
N ARG A 127 -10.68 20.18 15.26
CA ARG A 127 -12.13 20.37 15.45
C ARG A 127 -12.45 20.35 16.93
N GLN A 128 -13.15 21.39 17.40
CA GLN A 128 -13.54 21.51 18.82
C GLN A 128 -12.34 21.40 19.79
N GLY A 129 -11.23 22.06 19.46
CA GLY A 129 -10.01 22.07 20.29
C GLY A 129 -9.26 20.73 20.32
N ARG A 130 -9.63 19.75 19.48
CA ARG A 130 -8.95 18.45 19.37
C ARG A 130 -8.35 18.30 17.98
N LYS A 131 -7.13 17.76 17.91
CA LYS A 131 -6.53 17.36 16.63
C LYS A 131 -7.31 16.19 16.03
N LEU A 132 -7.47 16.23 14.71
CA LEU A 132 -8.08 15.18 13.92
C LEU A 132 -6.98 14.23 13.43
N THR A 133 -7.19 12.94 13.65
CA THR A 133 -6.27 11.86 13.28
C THR A 133 -6.98 10.88 12.36
N MET A 134 -6.21 10.08 11.64
CA MET A 134 -6.77 9.00 10.83
C MET A 134 -7.63 8.03 11.66
N SER A 135 -7.30 7.84 12.96
CA SER A 135 -8.04 6.93 13.85
C SER A 135 -9.45 7.43 14.19
N ASP A 136 -9.68 8.74 14.20
CA ASP A 136 -10.99 9.33 14.54
C ASP A 136 -12.06 9.00 13.49
N PHE A 137 -11.65 8.57 12.30
CA PHE A 137 -12.54 8.23 11.18
C PHE A 137 -12.63 6.72 10.92
N VAL A 138 -12.02 5.89 11.77
CA VAL A 138 -12.15 4.44 11.68
C VAL A 138 -13.39 4.01 12.45
N GLY A 139 -14.47 3.72 11.74
CA GLY A 139 -15.67 3.15 12.35
C GLY A 139 -15.41 1.79 13.01
N GLU A 140 -16.20 1.46 14.03
CA GLU A 140 -16.22 0.12 14.61
C GLU A 140 -16.82 -0.87 13.61
N VAL A 141 -16.29 -2.10 13.63
CA VAL A 141 -16.75 -3.20 12.77
C VAL A 141 -16.91 -4.42 13.68
N PRO A 142 -18.03 -5.15 13.58
CA PRO A 142 -18.24 -6.36 14.36
C PRO A 142 -17.10 -7.36 14.15
N ASP A 143 -16.80 -8.13 15.19
CA ASP A 143 -15.82 -9.20 15.06
C ASP A 143 -16.38 -10.30 14.15
N ARG A 144 -15.63 -10.64 13.09
CA ARG A 144 -16.06 -11.61 12.09
C ARG A 144 -14.85 -12.42 11.61
N PRO A 145 -14.86 -13.75 11.73
CA PRO A 145 -13.81 -14.60 11.19
C PRO A 145 -13.58 -14.34 9.70
N PHE A 146 -12.31 -14.15 9.33
CA PHE A 146 -11.92 -14.02 7.93
C PHE A 146 -11.59 -15.41 7.36
N GLU A 147 -12.48 -15.92 6.51
CA GLU A 147 -12.44 -17.32 6.04
C GLU A 147 -12.19 -17.46 4.53
N LEU A 148 -12.12 -16.34 3.80
CA LEU A 148 -11.94 -16.36 2.35
C LEU A 148 -10.60 -16.99 1.95
N PRO A 149 -10.56 -17.81 0.89
CA PRO A 149 -9.29 -18.25 0.32
C PRO A 149 -8.52 -17.03 -0.21
N VAL A 150 -7.24 -16.95 0.14
CA VAL A 150 -6.36 -15.84 -0.20
C VAL A 150 -5.36 -16.25 -1.28
N ILE A 151 -5.30 -15.44 -2.33
CA ILE A 151 -4.15 -15.40 -3.25
C ILE A 151 -3.23 -14.27 -2.78
N LEU A 152 -2.08 -14.68 -2.24
CA LEU A 152 -1.11 -13.78 -1.65
C LEU A 152 -0.08 -13.32 -2.69
N PHE A 153 0.15 -12.02 -2.77
CA PHE A 153 1.21 -11.40 -3.55
C PHE A 153 2.23 -10.76 -2.61
N PHE A 154 3.48 -11.18 -2.71
CA PHE A 154 4.59 -10.57 -1.99
C PHE A 154 5.78 -10.40 -2.93
N GLY A 155 6.80 -9.63 -2.52
CA GLY A 155 7.86 -9.25 -3.44
C GLY A 155 9.22 -9.08 -2.79
N THR A 156 10.25 -9.06 -3.62
CA THR A 156 11.63 -8.77 -3.18
C THR A 156 11.84 -7.29 -2.87
N SER A 157 11.03 -6.42 -3.47
CA SER A 157 11.10 -4.96 -3.31
C SER A 157 9.82 -4.27 -3.79
N MET A 158 9.75 -2.94 -3.66
CA MET A 158 8.74 -2.12 -4.33
C MET A 158 8.87 -2.24 -5.86
N SER A 159 7.79 -2.01 -6.60
CA SER A 159 7.80 -2.00 -8.07
C SER A 159 8.24 -3.32 -8.76
N ALA A 160 8.30 -4.43 -8.01
CA ALA A 160 8.64 -5.75 -8.56
C ALA A 160 7.53 -6.42 -9.40
N GLY A 161 6.35 -5.80 -9.51
CA GLY A 161 5.22 -6.31 -10.31
C GLY A 161 4.04 -6.89 -9.52
N LYS A 162 4.00 -6.73 -8.19
CA LYS A 162 2.93 -7.24 -7.31
C LYS A 162 1.54 -6.76 -7.74
N THR A 163 1.34 -5.45 -7.80
CA THR A 163 0.04 -4.82 -8.12
C THR A 163 -0.45 -5.20 -9.51
N THR A 164 0.44 -5.25 -10.51
CA THR A 164 0.10 -5.73 -11.86
C THR A 164 -0.35 -7.18 -11.84
N SER A 165 0.34 -8.04 -11.10
CA SER A 165 0.03 -9.47 -10.97
C SER A 165 -1.29 -9.69 -10.23
N ALA A 166 -1.53 -8.95 -9.14
CA ALA A 166 -2.77 -8.96 -8.38
C ALA A 166 -3.96 -8.52 -9.26
N ARG A 167 -3.77 -7.48 -10.08
CA ARG A 167 -4.77 -7.04 -11.07
C ARG A 167 -5.09 -8.15 -12.08
N ILE A 168 -4.09 -8.83 -12.63
CA ILE A 168 -4.31 -9.93 -13.58
C ILE A 168 -5.12 -11.06 -12.94
N VAL A 169 -4.74 -11.51 -11.73
CA VAL A 169 -5.47 -12.59 -11.05
C VAL A 169 -6.88 -12.17 -10.66
N THR A 170 -7.07 -10.92 -10.22
CA THR A 170 -8.41 -10.37 -9.97
C THR A 170 -9.28 -10.44 -11.22
N HIS A 171 -8.74 -10.02 -12.36
CA HIS A 171 -9.44 -10.08 -13.65
C HIS A 171 -9.82 -11.52 -14.05
N LEU A 172 -8.94 -12.50 -13.80
CA LEU A 172 -9.21 -13.90 -14.11
C LEU A 172 -10.38 -14.45 -13.29
N PHE A 173 -10.36 -14.30 -11.97
CA PHE A 173 -11.47 -14.74 -11.12
C PHE A 173 -12.77 -14.02 -11.44
N LYS A 174 -12.69 -12.70 -11.70
CA LYS A 174 -13.88 -11.93 -12.08
C LYS A 174 -14.47 -12.41 -13.40
N SER A 175 -13.64 -12.71 -14.40
CA SER A 175 -14.06 -13.22 -15.70
C SER A 175 -14.66 -14.62 -15.62
N ALA A 176 -14.26 -15.40 -14.61
CA ALA A 176 -14.86 -16.70 -14.29
C ALA A 176 -16.15 -16.60 -13.45
N GLY A 177 -16.63 -15.39 -13.16
CA GLY A 177 -17.90 -15.16 -12.45
C GLY A 177 -17.79 -15.02 -10.93
N TYR A 178 -16.58 -15.12 -10.36
CA TYR A 178 -16.38 -14.99 -8.91
C TYR A 178 -16.38 -13.54 -8.42
N ARG A 179 -16.80 -13.37 -7.18
CA ARG A 179 -16.76 -12.13 -6.41
C ARG A 179 -15.40 -12.02 -5.71
N VAL A 180 -14.58 -11.07 -6.17
CA VAL A 180 -13.21 -10.88 -5.66
C VAL A 180 -13.14 -9.65 -4.78
N ILE A 181 -12.53 -9.76 -3.61
CA ILE A 181 -12.06 -8.57 -2.87
C ILE A 181 -10.56 -8.36 -3.08
N GLY A 182 -10.15 -7.11 -3.22
CA GLY A 182 -8.74 -6.72 -3.30
C GLY A 182 -8.24 -6.20 -1.96
N GLY A 183 -7.01 -6.52 -1.57
CA GLY A 183 -6.43 -6.11 -0.30
C GLY A 183 -4.97 -5.70 -0.41
N LYS A 184 -4.57 -4.68 0.33
CA LYS A 184 -3.15 -4.37 0.60
C LYS A 184 -2.93 -4.24 2.11
N LEU A 185 -2.30 -5.24 2.71
CA LEU A 185 -2.23 -5.31 4.18
C LEU A 185 -1.02 -4.58 4.77
N ALA A 186 0.00 -4.29 3.97
CA ALA A 186 1.24 -3.68 4.41
C ALA A 186 1.82 -2.73 3.36
N GLY A 187 2.61 -1.75 3.80
CA GLY A 187 3.34 -0.80 2.96
C GLY A 187 3.10 0.65 3.38
N ALA A 188 3.38 1.58 2.46
CA ALA A 188 3.00 2.99 2.57
C ALA A 188 1.71 3.25 1.77
N GLY A 189 0.84 4.12 2.30
CA GLY A 189 -0.49 4.35 1.73
C GLY A 189 -0.41 4.85 0.29
N ARG A 190 -1.14 4.18 -0.61
CA ARG A 190 -1.26 4.50 -2.04
C ARG A 190 -2.56 3.90 -2.53
N TYR A 191 -3.54 4.74 -2.80
CA TYR A 191 -4.88 4.28 -3.16
C TYR A 191 -4.90 3.60 -4.53
N LYS A 192 -4.05 4.05 -5.48
CA LYS A 192 -3.89 3.41 -6.80
C LYS A 192 -3.59 1.91 -6.72
N ASP A 193 -2.91 1.45 -5.66
CA ASP A 193 -2.48 0.05 -5.57
C ASP A 193 -3.69 -0.87 -5.41
N ILE A 194 -4.66 -0.47 -4.59
CA ILE A 194 -5.92 -1.20 -4.43
C ILE A 194 -6.95 -0.86 -5.51
N LEU A 195 -6.94 0.37 -6.04
CA LEU A 195 -7.78 0.73 -7.19
C LEU A 195 -7.44 -0.08 -8.43
N ALA A 196 -6.18 -0.49 -8.63
CA ALA A 196 -5.80 -1.36 -9.74
C ALA A 196 -6.60 -2.68 -9.76
N MET A 197 -6.99 -3.22 -8.60
CA MET A 197 -7.88 -4.38 -8.50
C MET A 197 -9.35 -3.99 -8.68
N LYS A 198 -9.75 -2.81 -8.20
CA LYS A 198 -11.11 -2.27 -8.41
C LYS A 198 -11.42 -2.08 -9.89
N ASP A 199 -10.47 -1.55 -10.65
CA ASP A 199 -10.56 -1.25 -12.09
C ASP A 199 -10.86 -2.48 -12.95
N VAL A 200 -10.51 -3.67 -12.46
CA VAL A 200 -10.76 -4.95 -13.15
C VAL A 200 -11.90 -5.77 -12.52
N GLY A 201 -12.68 -5.15 -11.64
CA GLY A 201 -13.96 -5.69 -11.18
C GLY A 201 -13.96 -6.34 -9.80
N ALA A 202 -12.98 -6.05 -8.93
CA ALA A 202 -13.11 -6.38 -7.51
C ALA A 202 -14.37 -5.72 -6.91
N VAL A 203 -15.17 -6.48 -6.16
CA VAL A 203 -16.42 -5.99 -5.59
C VAL A 203 -16.16 -4.94 -4.50
N ALA A 204 -15.09 -5.14 -3.72
CA ALA A 204 -14.59 -4.20 -2.72
C ALA A 204 -13.06 -4.25 -2.67
N VAL A 205 -12.45 -3.17 -2.21
CA VAL A 205 -11.00 -3.05 -2.06
C VAL A 205 -10.65 -2.41 -0.73
N PHE A 206 -9.57 -2.86 -0.11
CA PHE A 206 -9.19 -2.48 1.26
C PHE A 206 -7.68 -2.33 1.41
N ASP A 207 -7.23 -1.35 2.19
CA ASP A 207 -5.86 -1.30 2.70
C ASP A 207 -5.81 -0.83 4.17
N PHE A 208 -4.60 -0.78 4.74
CA PHE A 208 -4.38 -0.36 6.12
C PHE A 208 -4.79 1.10 6.43
N VAL A 209 -5.03 1.95 5.42
CA VAL A 209 -5.61 3.29 5.64
C VAL A 209 -7.06 3.16 6.11
N ASP A 210 -7.81 2.14 5.66
CA ASP A 210 -9.20 1.91 6.10
C ASP A 210 -9.31 1.53 7.60
N VAL A 211 -8.16 1.31 8.25
CA VAL A 211 -8.03 1.12 9.70
C VAL A 211 -7.14 2.16 10.38
N GLY A 212 -6.93 3.30 9.70
CA GLY A 212 -6.35 4.51 10.29
C GLY A 212 -4.83 4.53 10.32
N LEU A 213 -4.16 3.76 9.44
CA LEU A 213 -2.71 3.76 9.34
C LEU A 213 -2.24 4.50 8.07
N PRO A 214 -1.32 5.49 8.16
CA PRO A 214 -0.74 6.17 6.99
C PRO A 214 0.29 5.29 6.25
N SER A 215 0.98 4.46 7.01
CA SER A 215 1.78 3.32 6.57
C SER A 215 1.68 2.23 7.64
N SER A 216 2.01 0.99 7.30
CA SER A 216 2.00 -0.10 8.27
C SER A 216 3.27 -0.16 9.15
N ILE A 217 4.09 0.90 9.17
CA ILE A 217 5.22 1.03 10.10
C ILE A 217 4.68 1.55 11.44
N CYS A 218 4.44 0.63 12.36
CA CYS A 218 3.96 0.88 13.72
C CYS A 218 4.32 -0.32 14.62
N PRO A 219 4.19 -0.22 15.95
CA PRO A 219 4.41 -1.35 16.85
C PRO A 219 3.56 -2.57 16.44
N VAL A 220 4.14 -3.76 16.52
CA VAL A 220 3.50 -5.02 16.09
C VAL A 220 2.15 -5.24 16.76
N ALA A 221 2.02 -4.93 18.05
CA ALA A 221 0.76 -5.08 18.79
C ALA A 221 -0.35 -4.18 18.22
N GLU A 222 -0.01 -2.93 17.88
CA GLU A 222 -0.93 -2.01 17.22
C GLU A 222 -1.29 -2.53 15.83
N TYR A 223 -0.30 -2.90 15.02
CA TYR A 223 -0.52 -3.43 13.67
C TYR A 223 -1.46 -4.64 13.69
N CYS A 224 -1.25 -5.61 14.58
CA CYS A 224 -2.12 -6.77 14.76
C CYS A 224 -3.56 -6.37 15.08
N LYS A 225 -3.77 -5.38 15.97
CA LYS A 225 -5.11 -4.87 16.29
C LYS A 225 -5.78 -4.24 15.06
N ARG A 226 -5.06 -3.36 14.35
CA ARG A 226 -5.56 -2.70 13.14
C ARG A 226 -5.85 -3.69 12.03
N LEU A 227 -4.96 -4.66 11.81
CA LEU A 227 -5.13 -5.68 10.79
C LEU A 227 -6.32 -6.60 11.07
N ARG A 228 -6.58 -6.98 12.33
CA ARG A 228 -7.84 -7.69 12.67
C ARG A 228 -9.07 -6.88 12.29
N GLY A 229 -9.09 -5.58 12.60
CA GLY A 229 -10.17 -4.69 12.16
C GLY A 229 -10.34 -4.65 10.64
N LEU A 230 -9.23 -4.68 9.89
CA LEU A 230 -9.24 -4.71 8.42
C LEU A 230 -9.78 -6.04 7.89
N LEU A 231 -9.34 -7.16 8.46
CA LEU A 231 -9.83 -8.49 8.12
C LEU A 231 -11.32 -8.65 8.43
N ASN A 232 -11.81 -8.06 9.53
CA ASN A 232 -13.25 -8.04 9.85
C ASN A 232 -14.06 -7.26 8.80
N ARG A 233 -13.54 -6.12 8.32
CA ARG A 233 -14.14 -5.34 7.21
C ARG A 233 -14.17 -6.16 5.92
N MET A 234 -13.07 -6.83 5.61
CA MET A 234 -12.98 -7.71 4.43
C MET A 234 -13.97 -8.87 4.54
N ALA A 235 -14.08 -9.49 5.70
CA ALA A 235 -15.01 -10.59 5.96
C ALA A 235 -16.48 -10.15 5.87
N ALA A 236 -16.79 -8.87 6.14
CA ALA A 236 -18.14 -8.34 6.03
C ALA A 236 -18.69 -8.33 4.58
N VAL A 237 -17.81 -8.42 3.58
CA VAL A 237 -18.19 -8.44 2.16
C VAL A 237 -18.47 -9.87 1.71
N ASP A 238 -19.64 -10.08 1.13
CA ASP A 238 -19.97 -11.31 0.41
C ASP A 238 -19.03 -11.47 -0.81
N ALA A 239 -18.12 -12.43 -0.76
CA ALA A 239 -17.08 -12.68 -1.75
C ALA A 239 -16.62 -14.14 -1.74
N ASP A 240 -16.00 -14.59 -2.82
CA ASP A 240 -15.55 -15.98 -2.99
C ASP A 240 -14.04 -16.14 -2.77
N VAL A 241 -13.26 -15.09 -3.04
CA VAL A 241 -11.79 -15.12 -2.98
C VAL A 241 -11.22 -13.73 -2.68
N ALA A 242 -10.14 -13.69 -1.92
CA ALA A 242 -9.39 -12.49 -1.61
C ALA A 242 -8.06 -12.47 -2.38
N VAL A 243 -7.83 -11.39 -3.14
CA VAL A 243 -6.54 -11.11 -3.78
C VAL A 243 -5.81 -10.08 -2.92
N VAL A 244 -4.73 -10.50 -2.26
CA VAL A 244 -4.08 -9.70 -1.22
C VAL A 244 -2.60 -9.49 -1.55
N GLU A 245 -2.17 -8.24 -1.57
CA GLU A 245 -0.75 -7.88 -1.68
C GLU A 245 -0.14 -7.40 -0.36
N ILE A 246 1.15 -7.71 -0.20
CA ILE A 246 2.03 -7.19 0.83
C ILE A 246 2.94 -6.17 0.14
N GLY A 247 2.73 -4.89 0.46
CA GLY A 247 3.57 -3.82 -0.05
C GLY A 247 5.03 -4.00 0.41
N ALA A 248 5.95 -3.50 -0.43
CA ALA A 248 7.39 -3.69 -0.24
C ALA A 248 7.80 -5.18 -0.13
N SER A 249 8.88 -5.48 0.57
CA SER A 249 9.26 -6.86 0.95
C SER A 249 8.69 -7.22 2.32
N PRO A 250 8.30 -8.50 2.58
CA PRO A 250 7.86 -8.95 3.91
C PRO A 250 8.85 -8.70 5.04
N LEU A 251 10.15 -8.57 4.72
CA LEU A 251 11.22 -8.31 5.67
C LEU A 251 11.50 -6.82 5.91
N GLU A 252 10.88 -5.93 5.12
CA GLU A 252 10.93 -4.49 5.36
C GLU A 252 10.04 -4.11 6.57
N PRO A 253 10.26 -2.94 7.22
CA PRO A 253 9.65 -2.61 8.53
C PRO A 253 8.13 -2.32 8.48
N TYR A 254 7.46 -2.70 7.41
CA TYR A 254 6.03 -2.52 7.16
C TYR A 254 5.15 -3.63 7.76
N ASN A 255 5.66 -4.43 8.70
CA ASN A 255 4.94 -5.56 9.30
C ASN A 255 4.42 -6.61 8.27
N GLY A 256 5.04 -6.70 7.09
CA GLY A 256 4.59 -7.61 6.03
C GLY A 256 4.64 -9.10 6.43
N SER A 257 5.71 -9.52 7.13
CA SER A 257 5.82 -10.87 7.70
C SER A 257 4.73 -11.17 8.73
N VAL A 258 4.35 -10.17 9.55
CA VAL A 258 3.26 -10.29 10.53
C VAL A 258 1.91 -10.45 9.83
N ALA A 259 1.66 -9.70 8.77
CA ALA A 259 0.45 -9.81 7.97
C ALA A 259 0.29 -11.21 7.36
N ILE A 260 1.37 -11.74 6.77
CA ILE A 260 1.39 -13.09 6.18
C ILE A 260 1.14 -14.15 7.25
N LYS A 261 1.72 -14.00 8.45
CA LYS A 261 1.48 -14.91 9.57
C LYS A 261 0.02 -14.89 10.03
N LEU A 262 -0.60 -13.71 10.10
CA LEU A 262 -2.00 -13.55 10.50
C LEU A 262 -2.98 -14.11 9.47
N LEU A 263 -2.64 -14.05 8.18
CA LEU A 263 -3.42 -14.69 7.12
C LEU A 263 -3.33 -16.22 7.15
N GLY A 264 -2.30 -16.80 7.77
CA GLY A 264 -2.22 -18.22 8.11
C GLY A 264 -2.67 -19.19 7.00
N GLU A 265 -3.65 -20.02 7.35
CA GLU A 265 -4.18 -21.12 6.53
C GLU A 265 -5.11 -20.65 5.40
N GLN A 266 -5.55 -19.40 5.45
CA GLN A 266 -6.37 -18.79 4.41
C GLN A 266 -5.54 -18.61 3.13
N ILE A 267 -4.21 -18.50 3.21
CA ILE A 267 -3.33 -18.43 2.04
C ILE A 267 -3.35 -19.76 1.29
N ARG A 268 -4.08 -19.80 0.17
CA ARG A 268 -4.19 -20.98 -0.71
C ARG A 268 -3.14 -21.00 -1.81
N PHE A 269 -2.70 -19.83 -2.25
CA PHE A 269 -1.71 -19.69 -3.30
C PHE A 269 -0.89 -18.42 -3.10
N SER A 270 0.41 -18.48 -3.35
CA SER A 270 1.33 -17.40 -3.09
C SER A 270 2.24 -17.12 -4.28
N ILE A 271 2.24 -15.86 -4.72
CA ILE A 271 2.96 -15.38 -5.89
C ILE A 271 4.04 -14.39 -5.43
N LEU A 272 5.29 -14.73 -5.71
CA LEU A 272 6.45 -13.87 -5.46
C LEU A 272 6.79 -13.06 -6.71
N SER A 273 6.60 -11.75 -6.66
CA SER A 273 7.09 -10.83 -7.69
C SER A 273 8.51 -10.38 -7.39
N ALA A 274 9.45 -10.65 -8.30
CA ALA A 274 10.87 -10.37 -8.09
C ALA A 274 11.51 -9.56 -9.24
N SER A 275 12.55 -8.79 -8.90
CA SER A 275 13.36 -8.01 -9.84
C SER A 275 14.29 -8.90 -10.68
N ASP A 276 14.81 -9.96 -10.09
CA ASP A 276 15.79 -10.86 -10.72
C ASP A 276 15.76 -12.25 -10.04
N PRO A 277 16.30 -13.29 -10.69
CA PRO A 277 16.28 -14.65 -10.15
C PRO A 277 17.08 -14.87 -8.85
N TYR A 278 18.09 -14.06 -8.55
CA TYR A 278 18.87 -14.19 -7.32
C TYR A 278 18.13 -13.58 -6.13
N ALA A 279 17.40 -12.47 -6.34
CA ALA A 279 16.53 -11.89 -5.32
C ALA A 279 15.42 -12.87 -4.90
N VAL A 280 14.92 -13.71 -5.82
CA VAL A 280 14.00 -14.81 -5.49
C VAL A 280 14.64 -15.74 -4.47
N ARG A 281 15.85 -16.26 -4.77
CA ARG A 281 16.58 -17.17 -3.89
C ARG A 281 16.88 -16.51 -2.53
N GLY A 282 17.33 -15.26 -2.56
CA GLY A 282 17.65 -14.49 -1.36
C GLY A 282 16.45 -14.32 -0.44
N LEU A 283 15.30 -13.89 -0.98
CA LEU A 283 14.09 -13.72 -0.18
C LEU A 283 13.55 -15.06 0.32
N MET A 284 13.54 -16.11 -0.51
CA MET A 284 13.10 -17.44 -0.07
C MET A 284 13.92 -17.95 1.11
N HIS A 285 15.24 -17.76 1.08
CA HIS A 285 16.14 -18.15 2.16
C HIS A 285 15.93 -17.28 3.41
N ALA A 286 15.93 -15.95 3.25
CA ALA A 286 15.83 -15.02 4.38
C ALA A 286 14.45 -15.03 5.06
N PHE A 287 13.37 -15.17 4.29
CA PHE A 287 12.01 -15.22 4.81
C PHE A 287 11.55 -16.63 5.19
N GLY A 288 12.29 -17.68 4.77
CA GLY A 288 11.97 -19.07 5.09
C GLY A 288 10.67 -19.56 4.46
N ARG A 289 10.22 -18.95 3.35
CA ARG A 289 8.98 -19.32 2.65
C ARG A 289 9.23 -19.52 1.16
N ARG A 290 8.80 -20.67 0.65
CA ARG A 290 8.77 -20.97 -0.79
C ARG A 290 7.42 -20.51 -1.39
N PRO A 291 7.41 -19.64 -2.41
CA PRO A 291 6.19 -19.30 -3.13
C PRO A 291 5.74 -20.44 -4.04
N ASP A 292 4.47 -20.43 -4.40
CA ASP A 292 3.89 -21.37 -5.38
C ASP A 292 4.24 -20.98 -6.82
N LEU A 293 4.44 -19.68 -7.07
CA LEU A 293 4.79 -19.13 -8.36
C LEU A 293 5.69 -17.90 -8.22
N VAL A 294 6.66 -17.75 -9.13
CA VAL A 294 7.44 -16.53 -9.29
C VAL A 294 6.99 -15.76 -10.53
N THR A 295 6.92 -14.44 -10.41
CA THR A 295 6.66 -13.53 -11.53
C THR A 295 7.42 -12.21 -11.38
N GLY A 296 7.07 -11.20 -12.16
CA GLY A 296 7.75 -9.91 -12.22
C GLY A 296 8.89 -9.92 -13.22
N VAL A 297 9.80 -8.96 -13.09
CA VAL A 297 10.94 -8.77 -14.00
C VAL A 297 11.78 -10.04 -14.12
N ALA A 298 11.93 -10.81 -13.03
CA ALA A 298 12.63 -12.09 -12.99
C ALA A 298 12.08 -13.14 -13.98
N SER A 299 10.83 -12.99 -14.44
CA SER A 299 10.16 -13.93 -15.34
C SER A 299 9.97 -13.40 -16.77
N ASN A 300 10.45 -12.19 -17.08
CA ASN A 300 10.17 -11.55 -18.39
C ASN A 300 10.85 -12.22 -19.58
N THR A 301 11.91 -13.01 -19.36
CA THR A 301 12.67 -13.70 -20.41
C THR A 301 12.78 -15.19 -20.13
N LEU A 302 13.01 -16.00 -21.17
CA LEU A 302 13.27 -17.44 -21.03
C LEU A 302 14.44 -17.70 -20.07
N ALA A 303 15.53 -16.96 -20.22
CA ALA A 303 16.71 -17.09 -19.35
C ALA A 303 16.37 -16.81 -17.88
N GLY A 304 15.54 -15.80 -17.59
CA GLY A 304 15.08 -15.50 -16.24
C GLY A 304 14.24 -16.63 -15.65
N VAL A 305 13.26 -17.12 -16.42
CA VAL A 305 12.39 -18.24 -16.03
C VAL A 305 13.19 -19.52 -15.73
N GLU A 306 14.11 -19.90 -16.63
CA GLU A 306 14.97 -21.07 -16.46
C GLU A 306 15.90 -20.93 -15.26
N LEU A 307 16.45 -19.73 -15.05
CA LEU A 307 17.35 -19.48 -13.93
C LEU A 307 16.60 -19.55 -12.59
N VAL A 308 15.38 -19.00 -12.48
CA VAL A 308 14.53 -19.15 -11.29
C VAL A 308 14.26 -20.63 -11.03
N LYS A 309 13.86 -21.39 -12.06
CA LYS A 309 13.59 -22.82 -11.94
C LYS A 309 14.82 -23.59 -11.43
N ARG A 310 16.01 -23.30 -11.98
CA ARG A 310 17.27 -23.95 -11.58
C ARG A 310 17.70 -23.59 -10.17
N LEU A 311 17.63 -22.32 -9.78
CA LEU A 311 18.13 -21.83 -8.49
C LEU A 311 17.16 -22.09 -7.33
N CYS A 312 15.86 -22.02 -7.60
CA CYS A 312 14.84 -21.96 -6.55
C CYS A 312 13.91 -23.18 -6.59
N SER A 313 13.94 -23.98 -7.67
CA SER A 313 13.00 -25.08 -7.90
C SER A 313 11.53 -24.64 -7.87
N VAL A 314 11.22 -23.37 -8.18
CA VAL A 314 9.84 -22.85 -8.22
C VAL A 314 9.47 -22.55 -9.69
N PRO A 315 8.23 -22.81 -10.13
CA PRO A 315 7.77 -22.36 -11.44
C PRO A 315 7.84 -20.83 -11.54
N ALA A 316 8.18 -20.33 -12.72
CA ALA A 316 8.20 -18.89 -13.01
C ALA A 316 7.41 -18.61 -14.27
N ILE A 317 6.52 -17.61 -14.22
CA ILE A 317 5.62 -17.27 -15.32
C ILE A 317 5.57 -15.75 -15.49
N ASN A 318 5.77 -15.29 -16.73
CA ASN A 318 5.44 -13.92 -17.11
C ASN A 318 3.92 -13.76 -17.21
N LEU A 319 3.28 -13.17 -16.20
CA LEU A 319 1.83 -13.02 -16.19
C LEU A 319 1.30 -12.00 -17.20
N ILE A 320 2.16 -11.15 -17.75
CA ILE A 320 1.77 -10.15 -18.76
C ILE A 320 1.59 -10.83 -20.13
N ASN A 321 2.23 -11.98 -20.37
CA ASN A 321 2.08 -12.72 -21.62
C ASN A 321 0.80 -13.57 -21.61
N PRO A 322 -0.19 -13.30 -22.48
CA PRO A 322 -1.46 -14.03 -22.52
C PRO A 322 -1.31 -15.53 -22.78
N SER A 323 -0.25 -15.97 -23.45
CA SER A 323 0.00 -17.40 -23.72
C SER A 323 0.15 -18.22 -22.44
N ASN A 324 0.48 -17.57 -21.32
CA ASN A 324 0.70 -18.23 -20.05
C ASN A 324 -0.57 -18.35 -19.17
N MET A 325 -1.68 -17.74 -19.59
CA MET A 325 -2.92 -17.73 -18.80
C MET A 325 -3.51 -19.14 -18.56
N PRO A 326 -3.49 -20.09 -19.52
CA PRO A 326 -3.97 -21.45 -19.27
C PRO A 326 -3.21 -22.14 -18.13
N GLU A 327 -1.90 -21.95 -18.04
CA GLU A 327 -1.09 -22.52 -16.97
C GLU A 327 -1.41 -21.88 -15.62
N LEU A 328 -1.51 -20.55 -15.56
CA LEU A 328 -1.88 -19.83 -14.33
C LEU A 328 -3.25 -20.28 -13.82
N ARG A 329 -4.26 -20.37 -14.71
CA ARG A 329 -5.61 -20.87 -14.38
C ARG A 329 -5.56 -22.27 -13.78
N ARG A 330 -4.81 -23.19 -14.39
CA ARG A 330 -4.62 -24.54 -13.88
C ARG A 330 -4.06 -24.55 -12.45
N MET A 331 -3.04 -23.72 -12.18
CA MET A 331 -2.44 -23.62 -10.84
C MET A 331 -3.40 -23.03 -9.82
N LEU A 332 -4.09 -21.94 -10.15
CA LEU A 332 -5.08 -21.29 -9.28
C LEU A 332 -6.25 -22.21 -8.97
N ARG A 333 -6.78 -22.92 -9.97
CA ARG A 333 -7.86 -23.90 -9.79
C ARG A 333 -7.43 -25.03 -8.86
N LYS A 334 -6.23 -25.56 -9.03
CA LYS A 334 -5.69 -26.62 -8.15
C LYS A 334 -5.56 -26.13 -6.70
N ALA A 335 -5.16 -24.89 -6.50
CA ALA A 335 -4.91 -24.32 -5.17
C ALA A 335 -6.20 -23.92 -4.43
N THR A 336 -7.19 -23.41 -5.15
CA THR A 336 -8.41 -22.83 -4.56
C THR A 336 -9.63 -23.73 -4.66
N GLY A 337 -9.66 -24.70 -5.58
CA GLY A 337 -10.86 -25.45 -5.92
C GLY A 337 -11.86 -24.66 -6.80
N LEU A 338 -11.57 -23.41 -7.12
CA LEU A 338 -12.44 -22.54 -7.93
C LEU A 338 -12.11 -22.70 -9.43
N ALA A 339 -13.13 -22.79 -10.26
CA ALA A 339 -13.01 -22.97 -11.71
C ALA A 339 -12.70 -21.63 -12.41
N VAL A 340 -11.43 -21.24 -12.40
CA VAL A 340 -10.89 -20.00 -13.01
C VAL A 340 -10.18 -20.23 -14.35
#